data_AF-K7QD40-F1
#
_entry.id   AF-K7QD40-F1
#
_cell.length_a   1.000
_cell.length_b   1.000
_cell.length_c   1.000
_cell.angle_alpha   90.00
_cell.angle_beta   90.00
_cell.angle_gamma   90.00
#
_symmetry.space_group_name_H-M   'P 1'
#
loop_
_entity.id
_entity.type
_entity.pdbx_description
1 polymer ?
#
loop_
_entity_poly.entity_id
_entity_poly.type
_entity_poly.pdbx_seq_one_letter_code
_entity_poly.pdbx_strand_id
1 'polypeptide(L)'
;AQNLTHILYGFTPICGGNGINDSLKEISGSFEALQRSCAGREDFKVSIHDPWAAIQMSQGNLSAWDEPYKGNFGNLMALKQAHPDLKILPSVGGWTL
;
A
#
# COMPACT_ATOMS: atom_id res chain seq x y z
N ALA A 1 16.31 9.91 -1.32
CA ALA A 1 15.68 10.49 -0.11
C ALA A 1 16.75 11.01 0.86
N GLN A 2 17.59 11.94 0.39
CA GLN A 2 18.79 12.38 1.14
C GLN A 2 18.46 13.34 2.30
N ASN A 3 17.29 13.99 2.24
CA ASN A 3 16.89 15.03 3.19
C ASN A 3 15.72 14.58 4.09
N LEU A 4 15.50 13.26 4.21
CA LEU A 4 14.43 12.69 5.02
C LEU A 4 15.02 11.72 6.03
N THR A 5 14.51 11.75 7.26
CA THR A 5 14.77 10.72 8.28
C THR A 5 13.73 9.60 8.22
N HIS A 6 12.49 9.94 7.85
CA HIS A 6 11.34 9.04 7.80
C HIS A 6 10.54 9.22 6.51
N ILE A 7 9.98 8.11 6.00
CA ILE A 7 8.91 8.08 5.01
C ILE A 7 7.74 7.32 5.62
N LEU A 8 6.56 7.93 5.59
CA LEU A 8 5.31 7.30 6.00
C LEU A 8 4.54 6.88 4.74
N TYR A 9 4.31 5.58 4.55
CA TYR A 9 3.58 5.06 3.40
C TYR A 9 2.08 5.05 3.68
N GLY A 10 1.38 6.05 3.12
CA GLY A 10 -0.07 6.22 3.20
C GLY A 10 -0.78 5.48 2.05
N PHE A 11 -1.72 4.56 2.29
CA PHE A 11 -2.11 4.01 3.59
C PHE A 11 -2.27 2.49 3.54
N THR A 12 -2.03 1.85 4.68
CA THR A 12 -2.30 0.43 4.91
C THR A 12 -3.72 0.27 5.46
N PRO A 13 -4.66 -0.34 4.71
CA PRO A 13 -6.04 -0.49 5.16
C PRO A 13 -6.21 -1.62 6.17
N ILE A 14 -7.36 -1.60 6.84
CA ILE A 14 -7.87 -2.69 7.68
C ILE A 14 -9.07 -3.31 6.96
N CYS A 15 -9.07 -4.63 6.81
CA CYS A 15 -10.18 -5.34 6.18
C CYS A 15 -11.48 -5.17 6.98
N GLY A 16 -12.58 -4.97 6.25
CA GLY A 16 -13.90 -4.78 6.80
C GLY A 16 -14.89 -4.36 5.73
N GLY A 17 -16.10 -4.90 5.79
CA GLY A 17 -17.19 -4.59 4.86
C GLY A 17 -18.06 -3.41 5.30
N ASN A 18 -19.36 -3.50 4.99
CA ASN A 18 -20.37 -2.54 5.43
C ASN A 18 -20.39 -2.43 6.97
N GLY A 19 -20.51 -1.22 7.50
CA GLY A 19 -20.47 -0.95 8.94
C GLY A 19 -19.07 -0.87 9.56
N ILE A 20 -18.01 -1.25 8.81
CA ILE A 20 -16.61 -1.15 9.25
C ILE A 20 -15.88 -0.08 8.43
N ASN A 21 -15.98 -0.12 7.10
CA ASN A 21 -15.28 0.81 6.20
C ASN A 21 -16.26 1.70 5.39
N ASP A 22 -17.37 2.13 5.99
CA ASP A 22 -18.37 2.94 5.27
C ASP A 22 -17.82 4.29 4.77
N SER A 23 -16.84 4.87 5.47
CA SER A 23 -16.17 6.11 5.07
C SER A 23 -15.49 6.03 3.69
N LEU A 24 -15.13 4.83 3.21
CA LEU A 24 -14.59 4.65 1.86
C LEU A 24 -15.61 4.89 0.75
N LYS A 25 -16.91 4.82 1.05
CA LYS A 25 -17.98 4.98 0.05
C LYS A 25 -18.10 6.41 -0.46
N GLU A 26 -17.55 7.39 0.26
CA GLU A 26 -17.44 8.78 -0.18
C GLU A 26 -16.48 8.94 -1.38
N ILE A 27 -15.65 7.93 -1.66
CA ILE A 27 -14.74 7.90 -2.80
C ILE A 27 -15.17 6.77 -3.74
N SER A 28 -15.66 7.14 -4.92
CA SER A 28 -16.11 6.18 -5.95
C SER A 28 -15.05 5.11 -6.24
N GLY A 29 -15.43 3.83 -6.12
CA GLY A 29 -14.57 2.68 -6.39
C GLY A 29 -13.61 2.29 -5.27
N SER A 30 -13.46 3.12 -4.23
CA SER A 30 -12.47 2.90 -3.16
C SER A 30 -12.89 1.80 -2.21
N PHE A 31 -14.16 1.77 -1.81
CA PHE A 31 -14.71 0.69 -0.98
C PHE A 31 -14.62 -0.66 -1.71
N GLU A 32 -15.00 -0.70 -2.99
CA GLU A 32 -14.97 -1.91 -3.82
C GLU A 32 -13.53 -2.41 -4.03
N ALA A 33 -12.56 -1.51 -4.15
CA ALA A 33 -11.14 -1.86 -4.22
C ALA A 33 -10.68 -2.57 -2.94
N LEU A 34 -11.05 -2.04 -1.77
CA LEU A 34 -10.73 -2.70 -0.50
C LEU A 34 -11.41 -4.07 -0.39
N GLN A 35 -12.69 -4.18 -0.77
CA GLN A 35 -13.40 -5.47 -0.73
C GLN A 35 -12.73 -6.52 -1.63
N ARG A 36 -12.26 -6.13 -2.82
CA ARG A 36 -11.50 -7.04 -3.71
C ARG A 36 -10.17 -7.46 -3.09
N SER A 37 -9.44 -6.53 -2.48
CA SER A 37 -8.16 -6.82 -1.83
C SER A 37 -8.31 -7.73 -0.59
N CYS A 38 -9.41 -7.59 0.14
CA CYS A 38 -9.73 -8.37 1.34
C CYS A 38 -10.52 -9.64 1.05
N ALA A 39 -10.69 -10.05 -0.21
CA ALA A 39 -11.46 -11.25 -0.55
C ALA A 39 -10.88 -12.50 0.13
N GLY A 40 -11.68 -13.17 0.97
CA GLY A 40 -11.27 -14.35 1.74
C GLY A 40 -10.36 -14.04 2.94
N ARG A 41 -10.19 -12.77 3.31
CA ARG A 41 -9.41 -12.35 4.49
C ARG A 41 -10.36 -11.90 5.60
N GLU A 42 -10.09 -12.33 6.83
CA GLU A 42 -10.86 -11.93 8.01
C GLU A 42 -10.83 -10.42 8.23
N ASP A 43 -11.94 -9.89 8.72
CA ASP A 43 -12.07 -8.51 9.18
C ASP A 43 -11.04 -8.18 10.26
N PHE A 44 -10.72 -6.90 10.39
CA PHE A 44 -9.75 -6.34 11.33
C PHE A 44 -8.29 -6.75 11.10
N LYS A 45 -7.98 -7.49 10.03
CA LYS A 45 -6.60 -7.73 9.56
C LYS A 45 -6.17 -6.67 8.56
N VAL A 46 -4.91 -6.25 8.62
CA VAL A 46 -4.34 -5.32 7.62
C VAL A 46 -4.28 -5.94 6.22
N SER A 47 -4.39 -5.12 5.18
CA SER A 47 -4.20 -5.53 3.77
C SER A 47 -3.46 -4.44 2.98
N ILE A 48 -3.53 -4.47 1.65
CA ILE A 48 -3.02 -3.45 0.72
C ILE A 48 -4.20 -2.92 -0.11
N HIS A 49 -4.48 -1.63 -0.09
CA HIS A 49 -5.68 -1.07 -0.73
C HIS A 49 -5.66 -1.26 -2.25
N ASP A 50 -4.52 -0.97 -2.87
CA ASP A 50 -4.27 -1.16 -4.30
C ASP A 50 -3.01 -2.01 -4.50
N PRO A 51 -3.15 -3.35 -4.64
CA PRO A 51 -2.02 -4.23 -4.90
C PRO A 51 -1.30 -3.92 -6.23
N TRP A 52 -1.99 -3.35 -7.22
CA TRP A 52 -1.37 -3.02 -8.51
C TRP A 52 -0.29 -1.95 -8.31
N ALA A 53 -0.66 -0.80 -7.74
CA ALA A 53 0.30 0.27 -7.47
C ALA A 53 1.38 -0.15 -6.45
N ALA A 54 1.01 -0.95 -5.45
CA ALA A 54 1.92 -1.34 -4.39
C ALA A 54 3.04 -2.28 -4.85
N ILE A 55 2.73 -3.34 -5.61
CA ILE A 55 3.68 -4.42 -5.89
C ILE A 55 3.75 -4.89 -7.36
N GLN A 56 2.85 -4.46 -8.24
CA GLN A 56 2.74 -5.02 -9.61
C GLN A 56 3.11 -4.03 -10.72
N MET A 57 2.83 -2.74 -10.53
CA MET A 57 3.05 -1.72 -11.55
C MET A 57 4.54 -1.56 -11.84
N SER A 58 4.94 -1.73 -13.10
CA SER A 58 6.31 -1.44 -13.53
C SER A 58 6.64 0.02 -13.26
N GLN A 59 7.75 0.27 -12.58
CA GLN A 59 8.21 1.62 -12.23
C GLN A 59 9.74 1.71 -12.29
N GLY A 60 10.27 2.77 -12.91
CA GLY A 60 11.72 2.98 -13.01
C GLY A 60 12.41 1.77 -13.64
N ASN A 61 13.41 1.23 -12.94
CA ASN A 61 14.17 0.06 -13.39
C ASN A 61 13.48 -1.28 -13.09
N LEU A 62 12.40 -1.29 -12.31
CA LEU A 62 11.64 -2.50 -11.94
C LEU A 62 10.57 -2.79 -13.00
N SER A 63 11.01 -3.08 -14.21
CA SER A 63 10.15 -3.25 -15.39
C SER A 63 10.21 -4.65 -16.00
N ALA A 64 11.20 -5.47 -15.62
CA ALA A 64 11.33 -6.85 -16.08
C ALA A 64 10.04 -7.64 -15.79
N TRP A 65 9.63 -8.50 -16.73
CA TRP A 65 8.39 -9.28 -16.59
C TRP A 65 8.39 -10.12 -15.30
N ASP A 66 9.52 -10.72 -14.98
CA ASP A 66 9.77 -11.65 -13.88
C ASP A 66 10.36 -10.99 -12.62
N GLU A 67 10.34 -9.66 -12.53
CA GLU A 67 10.74 -8.96 -11.31
C GLU A 67 9.84 -9.40 -10.13
N PRO A 68 10.41 -9.94 -9.04
CA PRO A 68 9.63 -10.45 -7.91
C PRO A 68 8.87 -9.36 -7.16
N TYR A 69 9.38 -8.13 -7.12
CA TYR A 69 8.75 -6.99 -6.44
C TYR A 69 8.86 -5.71 -7.28
N LYS A 70 7.72 -5.23 -7.78
CA LYS A 70 7.61 -3.97 -8.52
C LYS A 70 6.90 -2.90 -7.67
N GLY A 71 6.30 -1.91 -8.33
CA GLY A 71 5.46 -0.90 -7.72
C GLY A 71 6.19 -0.07 -6.67
N ASN A 72 5.39 0.54 -5.80
CA ASN A 72 5.90 1.37 -4.72
C ASN A 72 6.82 0.57 -3.78
N PHE A 73 6.49 -0.68 -3.48
CA PHE A 73 7.24 -1.49 -2.51
C PHE A 73 8.61 -1.88 -3.02
N GLY A 74 8.73 -2.31 -4.29
CA GLY A 74 10.02 -2.59 -4.90
C GLY A 74 10.92 -1.35 -4.91
N ASN A 75 10.36 -0.18 -5.25
CA ASN A 75 11.11 1.08 -5.20
C ASN A 75 11.50 1.48 -3.77
N LEU A 76 10.66 1.22 -2.77
CA LEU A 76 11.00 1.46 -1.35
C LEU A 76 12.10 0.49 -0.87
N MET A 77 12.12 -0.76 -1.33
CA MET A 77 13.21 -1.70 -1.07
C MET A 77 14.54 -1.19 -1.65
N ALA A 78 14.55 -0.78 -2.92
CA ALA A 78 15.73 -0.19 -3.56
C ALA A 78 16.18 1.11 -2.86
N LEU A 79 15.23 1.97 -2.48
CA LEU A 79 15.49 3.20 -1.75
C LEU A 79 16.14 2.93 -0.38
N LYS A 80 15.69 1.87 0.32
CA LYS A 80 16.25 1.45 1.60
C LYS A 80 17.67 0.91 1.48
N GLN A 81 17.99 0.23 0.38
CA GLN A 81 19.38 -0.18 0.08
C GLN A 81 20.28 1.04 -0.15
N ALA A 82 19.81 2.04 -0.91
CA ALA A 82 20.56 3.27 -1.18
C ALA A 82 20.67 4.21 0.05
N HIS A 83 19.71 4.16 0.97
CA HIS A 83 19.69 4.96 2.20
C HIS A 83 19.37 4.08 3.43
N PRO A 84 20.36 3.35 3.97
CA PRO A 84 20.14 2.38 5.05
C PRO A 84 19.55 2.98 6.34
N ASP A 85 19.82 4.25 6.63
CA ASP A 85 19.33 4.91 7.84
C ASP A 85 17.87 5.40 7.74
N LEU A 86 17.35 5.54 6.52
CA LEU A 86 15.98 6.02 6.27
C LEU A 86 14.96 5.07 6.90
N LYS A 87 14.06 5.58 7.76
CA LYS A 87 12.99 4.76 8.35
C LYS A 87 11.76 4.81 7.45
N ILE A 88 11.29 3.65 7.00
CA ILE A 88 10.09 3.53 6.17
C ILE A 88 9.02 2.87 7.04
N LEU A 89 7.92 3.57 7.30
CA LEU A 89 6.87 3.13 8.21
C LEU A 89 5.54 3.01 7.42
N PRO A 90 4.83 1.87 7.53
CA PRO A 90 3.47 1.78 7.01
C PRO A 90 2.52 2.61 7.89
N SER A 91 1.75 3.51 7.27
CA SER A 91 0.75 4.33 7.96
C SER A 91 -0.61 3.65 7.86
N VAL A 92 -1.11 3.08 8.96
CA VAL A 92 -2.40 2.38 9.01
C VAL A 92 -3.54 3.39 9.22
N GLY A 93 -4.61 3.28 8.44
CA GLY A 93 -5.79 4.16 8.57
C GLY A 93 -5.74 5.34 7.60
N GLY A 94 -5.99 6.55 8.09
CA GLY A 94 -6.15 7.76 7.28
C GLY A 94 -7.54 8.37 7.53
N TRP A 95 -7.97 9.27 6.66
CA TRP A 95 -9.30 9.90 6.83
C TRP A 95 -10.46 8.92 6.58
N THR A 96 -10.29 7.96 5.67
CA THR A 96 -11.38 7.12 5.16
C THR A 96 -11.30 5.65 5.58
N LEU A 97 -10.32 5.28 6.41
CA LEU A 97 -9.96 3.91 6.80
C LEU A 97 -9.86 3.79 8.32
#